data_AF-A0A9P1MWA3-F1
#
_entry.id   AF-A0A9P1MWA3-F1
#
_cell.length_a   1.000
_cell.length_b   1.000
_cell.length_c   1.000
_cell.angle_alpha   90.00
_cell.angle_beta   90.00
_cell.angle_gamma   90.00
#
_symmetry.space_group_name_H-M   'P 1'
#
loop_
_entity.id
_entity.type
_entity.pdbx_description
1 polymer ?
#
loop_
_entity_poly.entity_id
_entity_poly.type
_entity_poly.pdbx_seq_one_letter_code
_entity_poly.pdbx_strand_id
1 'polypeptide(L)'
;MYIWKCKKNDTSKNKSKFQVIIPVFALGRAQELCILLESYWERMALKIPIFFSQGLAERANQYYRLFISWTNENIKKTFVERNMFEFKHIRPMEKGAEDMPGPQVLFSTPGMLHGGQSLKVFKKWCSDPNNMIIMPGYCVAGTVGARVINGEKRIEIDGKMHDIRLGVEYMSFSAHADAKGIMQLIRQCQPQHVMFVHGEAAKMEFLKGKVVKEFKIPVHMPANGETVSIEKLPTFELPISQDKIEKCISLDPNPSKKQCPFNSKFVLDQSTQELEIEVNNEINLSEDNNMIPITVSLSQIIRGKKLNWKELSEEMQVHDPHLQLKQDGIEMFDGEICIMALRNLENSVELVWDECRQPWFQTIYQTICDSIRPRTHLNS
;
A
#
# COMPACT_ATOMS: atom_id res chain seq x y z
N MET A 1 -1.52 11.68 -34.21
CA MET A 1 -2.25 11.18 -35.39
C MET A 1 -3.56 11.92 -35.62
N TYR A 2 -4.41 12.16 -34.60
CA TYR A 2 -5.69 12.88 -34.76
C TYR A 2 -5.56 14.39 -35.07
N ILE A 3 -4.66 15.09 -34.36
CA ILE A 3 -4.25 16.47 -34.70
C ILE A 3 -3.60 16.52 -36.11
N TRP A 4 -3.15 15.39 -36.66
CA TRP A 4 -2.56 15.35 -37.99
C TRP A 4 -3.61 15.46 -39.12
N LYS A 5 -4.92 15.27 -38.82
CA LYS A 5 -5.99 15.73 -39.72
C LYS A 5 -5.90 17.24 -39.98
N CYS A 6 -5.37 18.04 -39.04
CA CYS A 6 -5.08 19.46 -39.28
C CYS A 6 -4.14 19.68 -40.46
N LYS A 7 -3.16 18.78 -40.69
CA LYS A 7 -2.14 18.93 -41.74
C LYS A 7 -2.69 18.61 -43.14
N LYS A 8 -3.63 17.66 -43.26
CA LYS A 8 -4.21 17.27 -44.56
C LYS A 8 -5.11 18.36 -45.17
N ASN A 9 -5.68 19.23 -44.33
CA ASN A 9 -6.48 20.37 -44.78
C ASN A 9 -5.63 21.58 -45.20
N ASP A 10 -4.36 21.63 -44.81
CA ASP A 10 -3.44 22.74 -45.13
C ASP A 10 -2.86 22.65 -46.57
N THR A 11 -2.96 21.47 -47.22
CA THR A 11 -2.53 21.27 -48.61
C THR A 11 -3.62 21.50 -49.65
N SER A 12 -4.86 21.79 -49.25
CA SER A 12 -5.93 22.16 -50.18
C SER A 12 -6.10 23.68 -50.18
N LYS A 13 -6.16 24.31 -51.36
CA LYS A 13 -6.33 25.76 -51.57
C LYS A 13 -7.63 26.36 -51.00
N ASN A 14 -8.40 25.61 -50.20
CA ASN A 14 -9.55 26.10 -49.46
C ASN A 14 -9.19 26.17 -47.97
N LYS A 15 -9.26 27.39 -47.41
CA LYS A 15 -9.17 27.73 -45.99
C LYS A 15 -10.30 27.06 -45.19
N SER A 16 -10.28 25.74 -45.10
CA SER A 16 -11.28 24.97 -44.34
C SER A 16 -11.03 25.21 -42.85
N LYS A 17 -12.05 25.71 -42.16
CA LYS A 17 -12.06 25.96 -40.72
C LYS A 17 -11.99 24.61 -40.00
N PHE A 18 -10.85 24.31 -39.37
CA PHE A 18 -10.64 23.07 -38.60
C PHE A 18 -10.28 23.41 -37.16
N GLN A 19 -11.25 23.31 -36.25
CA GLN A 19 -11.07 23.72 -34.86
C GLN A 19 -11.06 22.50 -33.95
N VAL A 20 -10.03 22.38 -33.13
CA VAL A 20 -9.90 21.31 -32.13
C VAL A 20 -10.10 21.91 -30.76
N ILE A 21 -11.12 21.45 -30.04
CA ILE A 21 -11.31 21.79 -28.62
C ILE A 21 -10.82 20.63 -27.75
N ILE A 22 -10.01 20.94 -26.74
CA ILE A 22 -9.52 20.01 -25.74
C ILE A 22 -10.01 20.51 -24.37
N PRO A 23 -11.18 20.07 -23.89
CA PRO A 23 -11.65 20.48 -22.57
C PRO A 23 -10.77 19.85 -21.49
N VAL A 24 -10.18 20.69 -20.64
CA VAL A 24 -9.27 20.28 -19.56
C VAL A 24 -9.64 20.96 -18.24
N PHE A 25 -9.21 20.38 -17.13
CA PHE A 25 -9.19 21.10 -15.86
C PHE A 25 -8.06 22.12 -15.86
N ALA A 26 -8.23 23.23 -15.14
CA ALA A 26 -7.26 24.34 -15.16
C ALA A 26 -5.86 23.96 -14.62
N LEU A 27 -5.78 22.87 -13.84
CA LEU A 27 -4.60 22.41 -13.12
C LEU A 27 -4.36 20.91 -13.37
N GLY A 28 -3.10 20.49 -13.31
CA GLY A 28 -2.69 19.09 -13.44
C GLY A 28 -2.42 18.69 -14.89
N ARG A 29 -3.33 17.91 -15.48
CA ARG A 29 -3.09 17.24 -16.79
C ARG A 29 -3.07 18.20 -17.97
N ALA A 30 -3.69 19.38 -17.84
CA ALA A 30 -3.61 20.41 -18.87
C ALA A 30 -2.17 20.82 -19.15
N GLN A 31 -1.36 21.01 -18.10
CA GLN A 31 0.03 21.41 -18.22
C GLN A 31 0.89 20.33 -18.89
N GLU A 32 0.64 19.06 -18.58
CA GLU A 32 1.33 17.94 -19.22
C GLU A 32 1.01 17.87 -20.73
N LEU A 33 -0.26 18.05 -21.10
CA LEU A 33 -0.67 18.13 -22.50
C LEU A 33 -0.04 19.35 -23.20
N CYS A 34 0.03 20.50 -22.53
CA CYS A 34 0.70 21.68 -23.05
C CYS A 34 2.18 21.43 -23.33
N ILE A 35 2.91 20.79 -22.40
CA ILE A 35 4.33 20.43 -22.58
C ILE A 35 4.49 19.49 -23.79
N LEU A 36 3.64 18.46 -23.89
CA LEU A 36 3.68 17.49 -24.99
C LEU A 36 3.44 18.16 -26.35
N LEU A 37 2.42 19.04 -26.44
CA LEU A 37 2.13 19.75 -27.67
C LEU A 37 3.21 20.78 -28.01
N GLU A 38 3.76 21.50 -27.04
CA GLU A 38 4.86 22.45 -27.24
C GLU A 38 6.10 21.76 -27.83
N SER A 39 6.53 20.65 -27.23
CA SER A 39 7.66 19.87 -27.74
C SER A 39 7.38 19.30 -29.14
N TYR A 40 6.15 18.88 -29.40
CA TYR A 40 5.76 18.38 -30.71
C TYR A 40 5.73 19.48 -31.78
N TRP A 41 5.21 20.67 -31.45
CA TRP A 41 5.15 21.82 -32.35
C TRP A 41 6.54 22.28 -32.77
N GLU A 42 7.46 22.34 -31.82
CA GLU A 42 8.85 22.71 -32.08
C GLU A 42 9.56 21.68 -32.95
N ARG A 43 9.41 20.38 -32.65
CA ARG A 43 10.01 19.30 -33.44
C ARG A 43 9.50 19.25 -34.88
N MET A 44 8.22 19.56 -35.09
CA MET A 44 7.57 19.48 -36.40
C MET A 44 7.48 20.83 -37.12
N ALA A 45 8.02 21.90 -36.53
CA ALA A 45 7.95 23.29 -37.03
C ALA A 45 6.53 23.73 -37.43
N LEU A 46 5.53 23.40 -36.60
CA LEU A 46 4.12 23.71 -36.88
C LEU A 46 3.80 25.17 -36.55
N LYS A 47 3.00 25.80 -37.42
CA LYS A 47 2.57 27.21 -37.27
C LYS A 47 1.13 27.39 -36.79
N ILE A 48 0.40 26.28 -36.62
CA ILE A 48 -1.00 26.30 -36.18
C ILE A 48 -1.06 26.88 -34.77
N PRO A 49 -1.89 27.89 -34.49
CA PRO A 49 -1.95 28.49 -33.17
C PRO A 49 -2.59 27.53 -32.15
N ILE A 50 -2.01 27.50 -30.95
CA ILE A 50 -2.58 26.84 -29.78
C ILE A 50 -3.00 27.91 -28.79
N PHE A 51 -4.28 27.89 -28.42
CA PHE A 51 -4.86 28.76 -27.42
C PHE A 51 -5.15 28.01 -26.13
N PHE A 52 -5.02 28.72 -25.02
CA PHE A 52 -5.35 28.23 -23.69
C PHE A 52 -6.33 29.18 -23.03
N SER A 53 -7.45 28.67 -22.51
CA SER A 53 -8.46 29.49 -21.83
C SER A 53 -7.84 30.32 -20.72
N GLN A 54 -8.12 31.63 -20.72
CA GLN A 54 -7.64 32.56 -19.69
C GLN A 54 -8.26 32.28 -18.32
N GLY A 55 -7.66 32.85 -17.27
CA GLY A 55 -8.14 32.78 -15.89
C GLY A 55 -7.23 31.94 -14.99
N LEU A 56 -7.79 30.96 -14.28
CA LEU A 56 -7.04 30.15 -13.30
C LEU A 56 -5.85 29.43 -13.93
N ALA A 57 -6.00 29.02 -15.18
CA ALA A 57 -5.02 28.20 -15.87
C ALA A 57 -3.76 29.00 -16.30
N GLU A 58 -3.89 30.31 -16.51
CA GLU A 58 -2.75 31.21 -16.72
C GLU A 58 -1.98 31.46 -15.42
N ARG A 59 -2.70 31.77 -14.33
CA ARG A 59 -2.11 31.93 -12.99
C ARG A 59 -1.43 30.65 -12.52
N ALA A 60 -2.03 29.50 -12.82
CA ALA A 60 -1.45 28.19 -12.54
C ALA A 60 -0.02 28.06 -13.07
N ASN A 61 0.22 28.47 -14.33
CA ASN A 61 1.54 28.36 -14.93
C ASN A 61 2.59 29.16 -14.14
N GLN A 62 2.23 30.32 -13.55
CA GLN A 62 3.14 31.06 -12.68
C GLN A 62 3.51 30.25 -11.44
N TYR A 63 2.55 29.58 -10.80
CA TYR A 63 2.83 28.70 -9.66
C TYR A 63 3.65 27.47 -10.03
N TYR A 64 3.41 26.85 -11.20
CA TYR A 64 4.23 25.73 -11.68
C TYR A 64 5.69 26.14 -11.90
N ARG A 65 5.95 27.39 -12.32
CA ARG A 65 7.31 27.93 -12.44
C ARG A 65 7.96 28.12 -11.07
N LEU A 66 7.21 28.63 -10.09
CA LEU A 66 7.72 28.86 -8.72
C LEU A 66 8.03 27.54 -8.00
N PHE A 67 7.19 26.52 -8.17
CA PHE A 67 7.30 25.23 -7.49
C PHE A 67 7.88 24.12 -8.36
N ILE A 68 8.84 24.47 -9.24
CA ILE A 68 9.49 23.51 -10.14
C ILE A 68 10.15 22.34 -9.38
N SER A 69 10.56 22.55 -8.13
CA SER A 69 11.18 21.54 -7.27
C SER A 69 10.29 20.34 -6.95
N TRP A 70 8.97 20.45 -7.14
CA TRP A 70 8.00 19.35 -6.93
C TRP A 70 7.78 18.49 -8.19
N THR A 71 8.45 18.82 -9.29
CA THR A 71 8.36 18.05 -10.54
C THR A 71 9.36 16.88 -10.57
N ASN A 72 9.36 16.10 -11.64
CA ASN A 72 10.33 15.02 -11.79
C ASN A 72 11.75 15.56 -12.08
N GLU A 73 12.76 14.70 -11.95
CA GLU A 73 14.16 15.08 -12.15
C GLU A 73 14.47 15.57 -13.58
N ASN A 74 13.76 15.08 -14.59
CA ASN A 74 13.95 15.54 -15.96
C ASN A 74 13.52 17.02 -16.10
N ILE A 75 12.38 17.38 -15.49
CA ILE A 75 11.88 18.76 -15.53
C ILE A 75 12.83 19.70 -14.79
N LYS A 76 13.35 19.28 -13.63
CA LYS A 76 14.32 20.06 -12.86
C LYS A 76 15.64 20.29 -13.60
N LYS A 77 16.16 19.26 -14.27
CA LYS A 77 17.44 19.36 -15.00
C LYS A 77 17.33 20.33 -16.19
N THR A 78 16.27 20.19 -16.99
CA THR A 78 16.07 21.06 -18.15
C THR A 78 15.75 22.50 -17.76
N PHE A 79 15.20 22.74 -16.56
CA PHE A 79 14.85 24.09 -16.09
C PHE A 79 16.01 25.09 -16.17
N VAL A 80 17.25 24.65 -15.98
CA VAL A 80 18.46 25.49 -16.08
C VAL A 80 18.64 26.08 -17.48
N GLU A 81 18.28 25.31 -18.51
CA GLU A 81 18.41 25.71 -19.93
C GLU A 81 17.11 26.33 -20.46
N ARG A 82 15.96 25.77 -20.07
CA ARG A 82 14.64 26.19 -20.52
C ARG A 82 13.56 25.84 -19.50
N ASN A 83 12.72 26.81 -19.19
CA ASN A 83 11.52 26.59 -18.42
C ASN A 83 10.43 25.89 -19.27
N MET A 84 10.07 24.66 -18.92
CA MET A 84 9.03 23.91 -19.65
C MET A 84 7.60 24.41 -19.44
N PHE A 85 7.38 25.29 -18.47
CA PHE A 85 6.11 25.99 -18.27
C PHE A 85 6.10 27.37 -18.95
N GLU A 86 7.10 27.64 -19.78
CA GLU A 86 7.15 28.77 -20.70
C GLU A 86 6.95 28.27 -22.14
N PHE A 87 5.69 28.35 -22.57
CA PHE A 87 5.26 27.88 -23.87
C PHE A 87 5.47 28.98 -24.92
N LYS A 88 6.16 28.66 -26.03
CA LYS A 88 6.37 29.60 -27.15
C LYS A 88 5.19 29.57 -28.13
N HIS A 89 4.56 28.40 -28.30
CA HIS A 89 3.52 28.16 -29.29
C HIS A 89 2.11 28.21 -28.69
N ILE A 90 1.99 28.19 -27.37
CA ILE A 90 0.72 28.23 -26.65
C ILE A 90 0.50 29.64 -26.09
N ARG A 91 -0.58 30.28 -26.50
CA ARG A 91 -0.92 31.65 -26.11
C ARG A 91 -2.23 31.70 -25.32
N PRO A 92 -2.39 32.64 -24.39
CA PRO A 92 -3.66 32.87 -23.75
C PRO A 92 -4.71 33.25 -24.80
N MET A 93 -5.92 32.71 -24.65
CA MET A 93 -7.02 32.95 -25.58
C MET A 93 -7.55 34.38 -25.43
N GLU A 94 -7.43 35.20 -26.47
CA GLU A 94 -8.07 36.52 -26.54
C GLU A 94 -9.58 36.39 -26.75
N LYS A 95 -10.35 37.43 -26.38
CA LYS A 95 -11.81 37.45 -26.64
C LYS A 95 -12.07 37.34 -28.14
N GLY A 96 -12.91 36.40 -28.55
CA GLY A 96 -13.25 36.19 -29.96
C GLY A 96 -12.28 35.29 -30.72
N ALA A 97 -11.25 34.73 -30.06
CA ALA A 97 -10.36 33.74 -30.67
C ALA A 97 -11.12 32.50 -31.17
N GLU A 98 -12.30 32.20 -30.62
CA GLU A 98 -13.16 31.12 -31.12
C GLU A 98 -13.68 31.33 -32.56
N ASP A 99 -13.65 32.57 -33.04
CA ASP A 99 -14.08 32.98 -34.38
C ASP A 99 -12.95 33.16 -35.38
N MET A 100 -11.69 33.02 -34.94
CA MET A 100 -10.57 33.24 -35.84
C MET A 100 -10.61 32.27 -37.04
N PRO A 101 -10.35 32.80 -38.26
CA PRO A 101 -10.33 31.99 -39.45
C PRO A 101 -9.11 31.07 -39.47
N GLY A 102 -9.29 29.85 -39.98
CA GLY A 102 -8.22 28.87 -40.14
C GLY A 102 -8.18 27.81 -39.04
N PRO A 103 -7.17 26.93 -39.10
CA PRO A 103 -7.03 25.85 -38.14
C PRO A 103 -6.54 26.37 -36.78
N GLN A 104 -7.11 25.84 -35.69
CA GLN A 104 -6.65 26.17 -34.35
C GLN A 104 -6.88 25.03 -33.36
N VAL A 105 -6.05 24.99 -32.32
CA VAL A 105 -6.22 24.11 -31.15
C VAL A 105 -6.55 24.98 -29.95
N LEU A 106 -7.59 24.65 -29.20
CA LEU A 106 -8.02 25.38 -28.02
C LEU A 106 -8.16 24.43 -26.83
N PHE A 107 -7.30 24.61 -25.84
CA PHE A 107 -7.52 24.09 -24.50
C PHE A 107 -8.52 24.96 -23.77
N SER A 108 -9.62 24.37 -23.30
CA SER A 108 -10.69 25.13 -22.66
C SER A 108 -11.08 24.54 -21.32
N THR A 109 -11.47 25.38 -20.38
CA THR A 109 -11.89 24.97 -19.03
C THR A 109 -13.39 25.21 -18.83
N PRO A 110 -14.09 24.37 -18.07
CA PRO A 110 -13.66 23.15 -17.37
C PRO A 110 -13.69 21.86 -18.22
N GLY A 111 -13.03 20.79 -17.73
CA GLY A 111 -12.78 19.55 -18.49
C GLY A 111 -13.99 18.68 -18.84
N MET A 112 -15.12 18.83 -18.14
CA MET A 112 -16.31 17.99 -18.34
C MET A 112 -17.46 18.66 -19.10
N LEU A 113 -17.22 19.84 -19.69
CA LEU A 113 -18.23 20.62 -20.43
C LEU A 113 -19.49 20.99 -19.61
N HIS A 114 -19.41 21.04 -18.28
CA HIS A 114 -20.57 21.36 -17.43
C HIS A 114 -20.88 22.87 -17.34
N GLY A 115 -20.02 23.73 -17.89
CA GLY A 115 -20.18 25.18 -17.81
C GLY A 115 -18.98 25.91 -18.41
N GLY A 116 -18.81 27.19 -18.05
CA GLY A 116 -17.60 27.95 -18.36
C GLY A 116 -17.33 28.16 -19.86
N GLN A 117 -16.05 28.35 -20.20
CA GLN A 117 -15.63 28.64 -21.57
C GLN A 117 -15.68 27.38 -22.45
N SER A 118 -15.38 26.21 -21.90
CA SER A 118 -15.38 24.96 -22.67
C SER A 118 -16.77 24.64 -23.20
N LEU A 119 -17.82 24.82 -22.39
CA LEU A 119 -19.19 24.61 -22.84
C LEU A 119 -19.62 25.66 -23.87
N LYS A 120 -19.24 26.93 -23.69
CA LYS A 120 -19.56 28.02 -24.65
C LYS A 120 -18.96 27.74 -26.03
N VAL A 121 -17.68 27.36 -26.07
CA VAL A 121 -16.98 27.02 -27.32
C VAL A 121 -17.56 25.74 -27.91
N PHE A 122 -17.82 24.71 -27.08
CA PHE A 122 -18.44 23.48 -27.54
C PHE A 122 -19.78 23.71 -28.22
N LYS A 123 -20.69 24.49 -27.63
CA LYS A 123 -21.99 24.85 -28.24
C LYS A 123 -21.84 25.46 -29.62
N LYS A 124 -20.80 26.26 -29.83
CA LYS A 124 -20.50 26.94 -31.09
C LYS A 124 -19.91 26.00 -32.14
N TRP A 125 -19.07 25.06 -31.72
CA TRP A 125 -18.29 24.22 -32.62
C TRP A 125 -18.95 22.85 -32.89
N CYS A 126 -19.86 22.39 -32.02
CA CYS A 126 -20.43 21.03 -32.02
C CYS A 126 -21.11 20.61 -33.33
N SER A 127 -21.71 21.56 -34.04
CA SER A 127 -22.49 21.30 -35.24
C SER A 127 -21.66 21.30 -36.54
N ASP A 128 -20.37 21.63 -36.51
CA ASP A 128 -19.51 21.56 -37.69
C ASP A 128 -18.78 20.21 -37.75
N PRO A 129 -19.01 19.37 -38.78
CA PRO A 129 -18.36 18.07 -38.90
C PRO A 129 -16.84 18.15 -39.17
N ASN A 130 -16.32 19.31 -39.57
CA ASN A 130 -14.88 19.51 -39.71
C ASN A 130 -14.19 19.70 -38.35
N ASN A 131 -14.91 20.11 -37.31
CA ASN A 131 -14.34 20.31 -36.00
C ASN A 131 -14.11 19.00 -35.28
N MET A 132 -13.32 19.05 -34.21
CA MET A 132 -13.04 17.90 -33.37
C MET A 132 -12.99 18.28 -31.89
N ILE A 133 -13.47 17.38 -31.03
CA ILE A 133 -13.25 17.42 -29.60
C ILE A 133 -12.37 16.25 -29.18
N ILE A 134 -11.33 16.54 -28.40
CA ILE A 134 -10.51 15.50 -27.77
C ILE A 134 -10.78 15.56 -26.28
N MET A 135 -11.45 14.54 -25.75
CA MET A 135 -11.76 14.40 -24.33
C MET A 135 -10.59 13.69 -23.63
N PRO A 136 -9.78 14.41 -22.82
CA PRO A 136 -8.52 13.87 -22.29
C PRO A 136 -8.68 13.10 -20.96
N GLY A 137 -9.90 12.97 -20.44
CA GLY A 137 -10.12 12.34 -19.15
C GLY A 137 -11.55 11.94 -18.92
N TYR A 138 -11.75 11.25 -17.80
CA TYR A 138 -13.05 10.76 -17.36
C TYR A 138 -14.05 11.91 -17.14
N CYS A 139 -15.30 11.68 -17.52
CA CYS A 139 -16.41 12.59 -17.25
C CYS A 139 -17.42 11.90 -16.35
N VAL A 140 -17.82 12.59 -15.29
CA VAL A 140 -18.86 12.10 -14.36
C VAL A 140 -20.19 11.97 -15.09
N ALA A 141 -20.94 10.90 -14.78
CA ALA A 141 -22.28 10.68 -15.30
C ALA A 141 -23.18 11.91 -15.10
N GLY A 142 -24.00 12.23 -16.10
CA GLY A 142 -24.87 13.41 -16.09
C GLY A 142 -24.23 14.69 -16.65
N THR A 143 -22.90 14.75 -16.84
CA THR A 143 -22.25 15.89 -17.49
C THR A 143 -22.43 15.85 -19.02
N VAL A 144 -22.40 17.01 -19.67
CA VAL A 144 -22.39 17.10 -21.14
C VAL A 144 -21.21 16.33 -21.73
N GLY A 145 -20.03 16.40 -21.09
CA GLY A 145 -18.86 15.63 -21.51
C GLY A 145 -19.09 14.12 -21.54
N ALA A 146 -19.76 13.56 -20.52
CA ALA A 146 -20.09 12.14 -20.50
C ALA A 146 -21.04 11.74 -21.64
N ARG A 147 -22.07 12.55 -21.89
CA ARG A 147 -23.02 12.36 -22.99
C ARG A 147 -22.34 12.38 -24.37
N VAL A 148 -21.40 13.31 -24.55
CA VAL A 148 -20.57 13.43 -25.77
C VAL A 148 -19.70 12.18 -25.97
N ILE A 149 -19.01 11.71 -24.93
CA ILE A 149 -18.17 10.50 -24.99
C ILE A 149 -19.02 9.25 -25.30
N ASN A 150 -20.25 9.18 -24.75
CA ASN A 150 -21.19 8.09 -25.01
C ASN A 150 -21.77 8.11 -26.45
N GLY A 151 -21.42 9.10 -27.26
CA GLY A 151 -21.78 9.16 -28.68
C GLY A 151 -23.17 9.73 -28.97
N GLU A 152 -23.79 10.42 -28.02
CA GLU A 152 -25.07 11.10 -28.24
C GLU A 152 -24.95 12.10 -29.40
N LYS A 153 -25.89 12.03 -30.36
CA LYS A 153 -25.88 12.90 -31.55
C LYS A 153 -26.65 14.20 -31.35
N ARG A 154 -27.51 14.26 -30.34
CA ARG A 154 -28.32 15.42 -29.98
C ARG A 154 -28.35 15.58 -28.47
N ILE A 155 -27.92 16.74 -28.00
CA ILE A 155 -27.87 17.06 -26.57
C ILE A 155 -28.62 18.36 -26.32
N GLU A 156 -29.51 18.35 -25.33
CA GLU A 156 -30.11 19.57 -24.80
C GLU A 156 -29.14 20.25 -23.82
N ILE A 157 -28.86 21.53 -24.05
CA ILE A 157 -28.01 22.35 -23.19
C ILE A 157 -28.68 23.71 -23.00
N ASP A 158 -29.00 24.07 -21.77
CA ASP A 158 -29.71 25.30 -21.39
C ASP A 158 -31.02 25.52 -22.19
N GLY A 159 -31.85 24.47 -22.31
CA GLY A 159 -33.14 24.53 -23.00
C GLY A 159 -33.06 24.57 -24.53
N LYS A 160 -31.88 24.38 -25.11
CA LYS A 160 -31.66 24.37 -26.57
C LYS A 160 -31.05 23.05 -27.02
N MET A 161 -31.58 22.50 -28.11
CA MET A 161 -31.04 21.30 -28.74
C MET A 161 -29.83 21.63 -29.61
N HIS A 162 -28.75 20.89 -29.43
CA HIS A 162 -27.52 20.99 -30.20
C HIS A 162 -27.22 19.68 -30.94
N ASP A 163 -26.99 19.76 -32.25
CA ASP A 163 -26.54 18.63 -33.08
C ASP A 163 -25.03 18.45 -32.96
N ILE A 164 -24.60 17.25 -32.56
CA ILE A 164 -23.19 16.88 -32.40
C ILE A 164 -22.74 16.16 -33.66
N ARG A 165 -22.10 16.94 -34.54
CA ARG A 165 -21.54 16.48 -35.82
C ARG A 165 -20.02 16.47 -35.84
N LEU A 166 -19.37 17.23 -34.95
CA LEU A 166 -17.91 17.23 -34.82
C LEU A 166 -17.37 15.83 -34.48
N GLY A 167 -16.10 15.58 -34.83
CA GLY A 167 -15.42 14.35 -34.47
C GLY A 167 -15.17 14.27 -32.96
N VAL A 168 -15.55 13.18 -32.32
CA VAL A 168 -15.34 12.96 -30.88
C VAL A 168 -14.26 11.90 -30.70
N GLU A 169 -13.17 12.28 -30.04
CA GLU A 169 -12.07 11.37 -29.70
C GLU A 169 -11.88 11.35 -28.19
N TYR A 170 -11.82 10.16 -27.60
CA TYR A 170 -11.50 9.97 -26.19
C TYR A 170 -10.05 9.52 -26.04
N MET A 171 -9.28 10.24 -25.23
CA MET A 171 -7.90 9.89 -24.91
C MET A 171 -7.75 9.83 -23.40
N SER A 172 -7.40 8.67 -22.85
CA SER A 172 -7.25 8.50 -21.40
C SER A 172 -5.94 9.11 -20.89
N PHE A 173 -5.93 10.42 -20.68
CA PHE A 173 -4.84 11.18 -20.04
C PHE A 173 -5.09 11.34 -18.54
N SER A 174 -5.36 10.21 -17.87
CA SER A 174 -5.68 10.17 -16.44
C SER A 174 -4.40 10.24 -15.59
N ALA A 175 -4.45 11.05 -14.52
CA ALA A 175 -3.42 11.06 -13.48
C ALA A 175 -3.54 9.87 -12.50
N HIS A 176 -4.65 9.13 -12.57
CA HIS A 176 -4.97 8.09 -11.62
C HIS A 176 -4.12 6.85 -11.88
N ALA A 177 -3.70 6.19 -10.80
CA ALA A 177 -3.04 4.91 -10.90
C ALA A 177 -3.94 3.91 -11.62
N ASP A 178 -3.37 3.19 -12.58
CA ASP A 178 -4.05 2.06 -13.20
C ASP A 178 -4.06 0.85 -12.25
N ALA A 179 -4.81 -0.19 -12.62
CA ALA A 179 -4.86 -1.40 -11.82
C ALA A 179 -3.45 -2.00 -11.59
N LYS A 180 -2.56 -1.90 -12.58
CA LYS A 180 -1.19 -2.41 -12.46
C LYS A 180 -0.39 -1.64 -11.40
N GLY A 181 -0.46 -0.31 -11.41
CA GLY A 181 0.19 0.55 -10.42
C GLY A 181 -0.31 0.32 -9.00
N ILE A 182 -1.63 0.16 -8.83
CA ILE A 182 -2.22 -0.16 -7.52
C ILE A 182 -1.72 -1.53 -7.01
N MET A 183 -1.75 -2.56 -7.87
CA MET A 183 -1.26 -3.89 -7.50
C MET A 183 0.25 -3.89 -7.18
N GLN A 184 1.04 -3.11 -7.92
CA GLN A 184 2.47 -2.94 -7.66
C GLN A 184 2.72 -2.28 -6.31
N LEU A 185 1.95 -1.24 -5.97
CA LEU A 185 2.06 -0.56 -4.68
C LEU A 185 1.74 -1.54 -3.52
N ILE A 186 0.66 -2.31 -3.64
CA ILE A 186 0.30 -3.32 -2.62
C ILE A 186 1.41 -4.35 -2.46
N ARG A 187 2.00 -4.83 -3.57
CA ARG A 187 3.12 -5.77 -3.53
C ARG A 187 4.35 -5.21 -2.83
N GLN A 188 4.65 -3.93 -3.04
CA GLN A 188 5.82 -3.27 -2.43
C GLN A 188 5.60 -2.92 -0.95
N CYS A 189 4.38 -2.50 -0.59
CA CYS A 189 4.06 -2.13 0.79
C CYS A 189 3.80 -3.33 1.70
N GLN A 190 3.39 -4.48 1.14
CA GLN A 190 2.99 -5.68 1.90
C GLN A 190 2.02 -5.37 3.07
N PRO A 191 0.90 -4.67 2.81
CA PRO A 191 0.01 -4.24 3.88
C PRO A 191 -0.76 -5.43 4.49
N GLN A 192 -1.07 -5.34 5.78
CA GLN A 192 -1.95 -6.32 6.45
C GLN A 192 -3.41 -6.19 6.00
N HIS A 193 -3.86 -4.96 5.70
CA HIS A 193 -5.21 -4.66 5.23
C HIS A 193 -5.18 -3.61 4.11
N VAL A 194 -6.09 -3.71 3.15
CA VAL A 194 -6.28 -2.70 2.10
C VAL A 194 -7.70 -2.15 2.17
N MET A 195 -7.87 -0.86 1.97
CA MET A 195 -9.18 -0.21 1.89
C MET A 195 -9.29 0.57 0.59
N PHE A 196 -10.33 0.28 -0.19
CA PHE A 196 -10.64 1.03 -1.40
C PHE A 196 -11.67 2.12 -1.10
N VAL A 197 -11.33 3.33 -1.56
CA VAL A 197 -12.12 4.55 -1.44
C VAL A 197 -12.08 5.30 -2.76
N HIS A 198 -12.99 6.26 -2.97
CA HIS A 198 -13.02 7.13 -4.16
C HIS A 198 -13.00 6.37 -5.51
N GLY A 199 -13.79 5.30 -5.65
CA GLY A 199 -13.96 4.57 -6.90
C GLY A 199 -15.42 4.23 -7.19
N GLU A 200 -15.70 3.84 -8.44
CA GLU A 200 -17.00 3.26 -8.79
C GLU A 200 -17.14 1.88 -8.16
N ALA A 201 -18.26 1.59 -7.49
CA ALA A 201 -18.47 0.35 -6.73
C ALA A 201 -18.16 -0.92 -7.55
N ALA A 202 -18.66 -1.01 -8.78
CA ALA A 202 -18.41 -2.17 -9.65
C ALA A 202 -16.91 -2.35 -10.00
N LYS A 203 -16.17 -1.26 -10.22
CA LYS A 203 -14.73 -1.32 -10.53
C LYS A 203 -13.89 -1.64 -9.31
N MET A 204 -14.28 -1.12 -8.14
CA MET A 204 -13.64 -1.44 -6.87
C MET A 204 -13.85 -2.91 -6.50
N GLU A 205 -15.06 -3.45 -6.68
CA GLU A 205 -15.35 -4.87 -6.44
C GLU A 205 -14.50 -5.78 -7.34
N PHE A 206 -14.37 -5.42 -8.62
CA PHE A 206 -13.50 -6.13 -9.56
C PHE A 206 -12.03 -6.11 -9.13
N LEU A 207 -11.51 -4.94 -8.71
CA LEU A 207 -10.14 -4.82 -8.24
C LEU A 207 -9.92 -5.57 -6.92
N LYS A 208 -10.93 -5.57 -6.04
CA LYS A 208 -10.91 -6.27 -4.74
C LYS A 208 -10.74 -7.77 -4.96
N GLY A 209 -11.50 -8.35 -5.89
CA GLY A 209 -11.35 -9.76 -6.27
C GLY A 209 -9.93 -10.10 -6.71
N LYS A 210 -9.24 -9.20 -7.44
CA LYS A 210 -7.85 -9.40 -7.84
C LYS A 210 -6.87 -9.34 -6.67
N VAL A 211 -7.01 -8.35 -5.78
CA VAL A 211 -6.13 -8.21 -4.61
C VAL A 211 -6.28 -9.38 -3.66
N VAL A 212 -7.51 -9.80 -3.35
CA VAL A 212 -7.77 -10.95 -2.47
C VAL A 212 -7.19 -12.24 -3.07
N LYS A 213 -7.35 -12.45 -4.39
CA LYS A 213 -6.81 -13.64 -5.07
C LYS A 213 -5.28 -13.68 -5.06
N GLU A 214 -4.61 -12.54 -5.27
CA GLU A 214 -3.15 -12.49 -5.40
C GLU A 214 -2.43 -12.44 -4.05
N PHE A 215 -2.90 -11.60 -3.13
CA PHE A 215 -2.18 -11.32 -1.88
C PHE A 215 -2.78 -12.01 -0.66
N LYS A 216 -4.00 -12.57 -0.76
CA LYS A 216 -4.71 -13.24 0.34
C LYS A 216 -4.88 -12.36 1.59
N ILE A 217 -4.96 -11.04 1.41
CA ILE A 217 -5.17 -10.06 2.49
C ILE A 217 -6.63 -9.58 2.51
N PRO A 218 -7.14 -9.15 3.68
CA PRO A 218 -8.45 -8.51 3.78
C PRO A 218 -8.50 -7.19 3.00
N VAL A 219 -9.56 -7.03 2.21
CA VAL A 219 -9.81 -5.82 1.42
C VAL A 219 -11.19 -5.27 1.74
N HIS A 220 -11.21 -4.02 2.19
CA HIS A 220 -12.40 -3.29 2.61
C HIS A 220 -12.87 -2.32 1.53
N MET A 221 -14.18 -2.13 1.39
CA MET A 221 -14.80 -1.19 0.46
C MET A 221 -16.02 -0.55 1.13
N PRO A 222 -15.80 0.29 2.15
CA PRO A 222 -16.90 0.88 2.91
C PRO A 222 -17.75 1.83 2.05
N ALA A 223 -19.05 1.83 2.29
CA ALA A 223 -19.94 2.86 1.79
C ALA A 223 -19.67 4.21 2.48
N ASN A 224 -20.16 5.30 1.89
CA ASN A 224 -20.04 6.62 2.50
C ASN A 224 -20.74 6.64 3.87
N GLY A 225 -19.99 7.01 4.91
CA GLY A 225 -20.49 7.06 6.30
C GLY A 225 -20.42 5.72 7.04
N GLU A 226 -19.90 4.66 6.42
CA GLU A 226 -19.68 3.37 7.07
C GLU A 226 -18.38 3.38 7.89
N THR A 227 -18.45 2.84 9.10
CA THR A 227 -17.29 2.67 9.98
C THR A 227 -16.74 1.26 9.81
N VAL A 228 -15.44 1.14 9.51
CA VAL A 228 -14.73 -0.14 9.44
C VAL A 228 -13.86 -0.31 10.67
N SER A 229 -14.09 -1.38 11.44
CA SER A 229 -13.23 -1.78 12.54
C SER A 229 -12.17 -2.75 12.04
N ILE A 230 -10.90 -2.42 12.27
CA ILE A 230 -9.76 -3.29 11.95
C ILE A 230 -9.17 -3.76 13.28
N GLU A 231 -9.31 -5.05 13.56
CA GLU A 231 -8.70 -5.65 14.76
C GLU A 231 -7.19 -5.66 14.60
N LYS A 232 -6.50 -4.98 15.51
CA LYS A 232 -5.05 -5.01 15.56
C LYS A 232 -4.63 -6.29 16.28
N LEU A 233 -3.67 -7.02 15.71
CA LEU A 233 -3.00 -8.08 16.47
C LEU A 233 -2.39 -7.46 17.74
N PRO A 234 -2.57 -8.09 18.92
CA PRO A 234 -1.99 -7.58 20.15
C PRO A 234 -0.48 -7.47 19.94
N THR A 235 0.02 -6.25 20.12
CA THR A 235 1.45 -5.96 20.00
C THR A 235 2.00 -5.95 21.42
N PHE A 236 2.96 -6.82 21.70
CA PHE A 236 3.63 -6.86 22.99
C PHE A 236 5.03 -6.26 22.82
N GLU A 237 5.35 -5.26 23.64
CA GLU A 237 6.71 -4.72 23.75
C GLU A 237 7.43 -5.49 24.85
N LEU A 238 8.53 -6.14 24.49
CA LEU A 238 9.35 -6.91 25.43
C LEU A 238 10.68 -6.18 25.65
N PRO A 239 10.94 -5.68 26.87
CA PRO A 239 12.21 -5.07 27.18
C PRO A 239 13.31 -6.14 27.17
N ILE A 240 14.35 -5.93 26.38
CA ILE A 240 15.54 -6.78 26.38
C ILE A 240 16.58 -6.12 27.29
N SER A 241 17.13 -6.87 28.24
CA SER A 241 18.19 -6.34 29.10
C SER A 241 19.46 -6.02 28.30
N GLN A 242 20.15 -4.95 28.69
CA GLN A 242 21.36 -4.49 28.01
C GLN A 242 22.43 -5.60 27.95
N ASP A 243 22.62 -6.35 29.03
CA ASP A 243 23.59 -7.46 29.10
C ASP A 243 23.34 -8.55 28.03
N LYS A 244 22.07 -8.81 27.70
CA LYS A 244 21.69 -9.80 26.67
C LYS A 244 22.04 -9.27 25.27
N ILE A 245 21.84 -7.97 25.03
CA ILE A 245 22.20 -7.31 23.77
C ILE A 245 23.72 -7.30 23.58
N GLU A 246 24.47 -6.96 24.61
CA GLU A 246 25.95 -6.92 24.57
C GLU A 246 26.55 -8.30 24.27
N LYS A 247 26.01 -9.36 24.88
CA LYS A 247 26.40 -10.74 24.56
C LYS A 247 26.13 -11.09 23.09
N CYS A 248 24.98 -10.69 22.54
CA CYS A 248 24.66 -10.97 21.12
C CYS A 248 25.63 -10.25 20.17
N ILE A 249 25.95 -8.98 20.44
CA ILE A 249 26.93 -8.21 19.65
C ILE A 249 28.32 -8.83 19.72
N SER A 250 28.68 -9.43 20.86
CA SER A 250 29.97 -10.12 21.01
C SER A 250 30.06 -11.41 20.17
N LEU A 251 28.93 -12.06 19.90
CA LEU A 251 28.85 -13.29 19.11
C LEU A 251 28.81 -13.01 17.59
N ASP A 252 28.14 -11.94 17.16
CA ASP A 252 28.19 -11.42 15.79
C ASP A 252 28.38 -9.90 15.78
N PRO A 253 29.60 -9.41 15.48
CA PRO A 253 29.91 -7.98 15.50
C PRO A 253 29.43 -7.21 14.26
N ASN A 254 28.83 -7.87 13.26
CA ASN A 254 28.26 -7.22 12.07
C ASN A 254 26.73 -7.37 11.95
N PRO A 255 25.94 -6.99 12.98
CA PRO A 255 24.49 -7.04 12.87
C PRO A 255 24.03 -6.06 11.78
N SER A 256 23.29 -6.56 10.79
CA SER A 256 22.65 -5.67 9.83
C SER A 256 21.49 -4.95 10.52
N LYS A 257 21.17 -3.71 10.11
CA LYS A 257 19.99 -2.98 10.64
C LYS A 257 18.66 -3.73 10.44
N LYS A 258 18.61 -4.77 9.60
CA LYS A 258 17.40 -5.55 9.30
C LYS A 258 17.38 -6.94 9.95
N GLN A 259 18.52 -7.46 10.38
CA GLN A 259 18.68 -8.82 10.91
C GLN A 259 19.80 -8.83 11.93
N CYS A 260 19.45 -9.15 13.17
CA CYS A 260 20.37 -9.58 14.20
C CYS A 260 20.14 -11.09 14.36
N PRO A 261 21.17 -11.96 14.25
CA PRO A 261 21.02 -13.37 14.53
C PRO A 261 20.86 -13.56 16.04
N PHE A 262 19.61 -13.56 16.52
CA PHE A 262 19.28 -13.87 17.90
C PHE A 262 18.36 -15.10 17.92
N ASN A 263 18.78 -16.16 18.60
CA ASN A 263 17.92 -17.28 18.96
C ASN A 263 17.53 -17.10 20.43
N SER A 264 16.25 -16.86 20.69
CA SER A 264 15.76 -16.67 22.05
C SER A 264 14.44 -17.39 22.29
N LYS A 265 14.27 -17.92 23.49
CA LYS A 265 13.00 -18.45 23.99
C LYS A 265 12.25 -17.35 24.74
N PHE A 266 10.93 -17.33 24.62
CA PHE A 266 10.08 -16.51 25.48
C PHE A 266 9.64 -17.37 26.66
N VAL A 267 9.97 -16.94 27.87
CA VAL A 267 9.64 -17.63 29.11
C VAL A 267 8.57 -16.82 29.84
N LEU A 268 7.38 -17.37 30.00
CA LEU A 268 6.33 -16.75 30.81
C LEU A 268 6.37 -17.37 32.21
N ASP A 269 6.82 -16.60 33.19
CA ASP A 269 6.74 -17.01 34.59
C ASP A 269 5.28 -16.94 35.04
N GLN A 270 4.69 -18.10 35.34
CA GLN A 270 3.28 -18.18 35.72
C GLN A 270 2.98 -17.57 37.09
N SER A 271 4.00 -17.40 37.94
CA SER A 271 3.85 -16.86 39.29
C SER A 271 3.85 -15.33 39.31
N THR A 272 4.67 -14.70 38.47
CA THR A 272 4.77 -13.23 38.33
C THR A 272 3.93 -12.69 37.17
N GLN A 273 3.51 -13.57 36.25
CA GLN A 273 2.94 -13.21 34.94
C GLN A 273 3.87 -12.32 34.09
N GLU A 274 5.17 -12.38 34.35
CA GLU A 274 6.17 -11.65 33.56
C GLU A 274 6.70 -12.52 32.42
N LEU A 275 6.79 -11.93 31.23
CA LEU A 275 7.31 -12.57 30.03
C LEU A 275 8.75 -12.12 29.82
N GLU A 276 9.70 -13.06 29.92
CA GLU A 276 11.13 -12.81 29.76
C GLU A 276 11.67 -13.42 28.45
N ILE A 277 12.78 -12.86 27.96
CA ILE A 277 13.50 -13.36 26.79
C ILE A 277 14.77 -14.06 27.25
N GLU A 278 14.88 -15.37 27.07
CA GLU A 278 16.08 -16.14 27.36
C GLU A 278 16.87 -16.40 26.07
N VAL A 279 18.17 -16.11 26.06
CA VAL A 279 19.02 -16.28 24.87
C VAL A 279 19.61 -17.69 24.87
N ASN A 280 19.31 -18.49 23.85
CA ASN A 280 19.93 -19.81 23.69
C ASN A 280 21.37 -19.64 23.21
N ASN A 281 22.33 -20.20 23.95
CA ASN A 281 23.75 -20.16 23.59
C ASN A 281 24.14 -21.19 22.49
N GLU A 282 23.22 -22.06 22.07
CA GLU A 282 23.50 -23.10 21.07
C GLU A 282 22.88 -22.73 19.71
N ILE A 283 23.76 -22.41 18.76
CA ILE A 283 23.42 -22.14 17.36
C ILE A 283 23.30 -23.49 16.66
N ASN A 284 22.10 -24.09 16.61
CA ASN A 284 21.78 -25.08 15.60
C ASN A 284 20.91 -24.40 14.53
N LEU A 285 21.59 -23.84 13.53
CA LEU A 285 20.98 -23.35 12.30
C LEU A 285 20.51 -24.56 11.48
N SER A 286 19.24 -24.94 11.58
CA SER A 286 18.59 -25.66 10.49
C SER A 286 18.29 -24.66 9.38
N GLU A 287 18.83 -24.90 8.19
CA GLU A 287 18.77 -24.02 7.00
C GLU A 287 17.36 -23.88 6.37
N ASP A 288 16.29 -24.22 7.08
CA ASP A 288 14.94 -24.07 6.55
C ASP A 288 14.36 -22.70 6.92
N ASN A 289 14.47 -21.79 5.95
CA ASN A 289 13.94 -20.42 5.91
C ASN A 289 12.40 -20.31 5.99
N ASN A 290 11.70 -21.26 6.62
CA ASN A 290 10.26 -21.22 6.79
C ASN A 290 9.92 -21.48 8.27
N MET A 291 9.60 -20.38 8.97
CA MET A 291 9.09 -20.33 10.34
C MET A 291 10.09 -20.85 11.38
N ILE A 292 10.82 -19.92 12.00
CA ILE A 292 11.52 -20.18 13.27
C ILE A 292 10.43 -20.58 14.28
N PRO A 293 10.48 -21.79 14.87
CA PRO A 293 9.48 -22.19 15.85
C PRO A 293 9.61 -21.30 17.08
N ILE A 294 8.62 -20.43 17.27
CA ILE A 294 8.44 -19.68 18.51
C ILE A 294 7.84 -20.69 19.49
N THR A 295 8.66 -21.22 20.41
CA THR A 295 8.16 -22.03 21.51
C THR A 295 8.04 -21.15 22.75
N VAL A 296 6.83 -21.05 23.28
CA VAL A 296 6.58 -20.43 24.58
C VAL A 296 6.83 -21.49 25.63
N SER A 297 7.83 -21.28 26.48
CA SER A 297 8.08 -22.14 27.64
C SER A 297 7.48 -21.48 28.88
N LEU A 298 6.77 -22.27 29.68
CA LEU A 298 6.12 -21.88 30.91
C LEU A 298 6.97 -22.41 32.07
N SER A 299 7.08 -21.64 33.15
CA SER A 299 7.79 -22.08 34.34
C SER A 299 6.93 -21.96 35.60
N GLN A 300 7.16 -22.87 36.54
CA GLN A 300 6.58 -22.82 37.87
C GLN A 300 7.56 -23.32 38.93
N ILE A 301 7.72 -22.51 39.97
CA ILE A 301 8.56 -22.84 41.12
C ILE A 301 7.74 -23.60 42.16
N ILE A 302 8.24 -24.78 42.56
CA ILE A 302 7.65 -25.65 43.58
C ILE A 302 8.58 -25.69 44.79
N ARG A 303 8.09 -25.24 45.95
CA ARG A 303 8.86 -25.20 47.21
C ARG A 303 8.54 -26.39 48.09
N GLY A 304 9.55 -27.01 48.70
CA GLY A 304 9.33 -28.24 49.46
C GLY A 304 10.53 -28.75 50.25
N LYS A 305 10.59 -30.07 50.46
CA LYS A 305 11.75 -30.80 50.97
C LYS A 305 12.65 -31.23 49.82
N LYS A 306 13.89 -31.62 50.14
CA LYS A 306 14.86 -32.12 49.16
C LYS A 306 14.30 -33.33 48.40
N LEU A 307 14.28 -33.20 47.08
CA LEU A 307 13.72 -34.21 46.19
C LEU A 307 14.73 -35.34 45.93
N ASN A 308 14.24 -36.58 45.89
CA ASN A 308 15.05 -37.73 45.48
C ASN A 308 14.87 -37.95 43.97
N TRP A 309 15.83 -37.49 43.18
CA TRP A 309 15.75 -37.53 41.72
C TRP A 309 15.60 -38.93 41.14
N LYS A 310 16.16 -39.96 41.79
CA LYS A 310 16.01 -41.35 41.32
C LYS A 310 14.57 -41.85 41.47
N GLU A 311 13.98 -41.65 42.65
CA GLU A 311 12.61 -42.07 42.94
C GLU A 311 11.61 -41.33 42.03
N LEU A 312 11.80 -40.02 41.85
CA LEU A 312 10.97 -39.25 40.92
C LEU A 312 11.14 -39.74 39.47
N SER A 313 12.35 -40.09 39.04
CA SER A 313 12.58 -40.60 37.68
C SER A 313 11.89 -41.94 37.43
N GLU A 314 11.84 -42.83 38.43
CA GLU A 314 11.15 -44.11 38.35
C GLU A 314 9.62 -43.94 38.25
N GLU A 315 9.04 -43.01 39.03
CA GLU A 315 7.62 -42.68 38.95
C GLU A 315 7.25 -42.04 37.60
N MET A 316 8.14 -41.21 37.03
CA MET A 316 7.91 -40.48 35.77
C MET A 316 8.21 -41.29 34.50
N GLN A 317 9.00 -42.37 34.59
CA GLN A 317 9.27 -43.26 33.45
C GLN A 317 8.01 -43.92 32.87
N VAL A 318 6.93 -44.01 33.66
CA VAL A 318 5.62 -44.47 33.19
C VAL A 318 5.05 -43.54 32.11
N HIS A 319 5.38 -42.24 32.18
CA HIS A 319 4.88 -41.22 31.27
C HIS A 319 5.82 -40.97 30.09
N ASP A 320 7.12 -41.09 30.31
CA ASP A 320 8.14 -40.98 29.25
C ASP A 320 9.21 -42.06 29.39
N PRO A 321 9.18 -43.11 28.54
CA PRO A 321 10.19 -44.16 28.51
C PRO A 321 11.60 -43.67 28.14
N HIS A 322 11.73 -42.48 27.53
CA HIS A 322 12.99 -41.89 27.07
C HIS A 322 13.52 -40.79 28.00
N LEU A 323 12.96 -40.66 29.20
CA LEU A 323 13.36 -39.70 30.22
C LEU A 323 14.86 -39.74 30.51
N GLN A 324 15.49 -38.56 30.58
CA GLN A 324 16.90 -38.40 30.91
C GLN A 324 17.08 -37.84 32.33
N LEU A 325 17.76 -38.61 33.18
CA LEU A 325 18.14 -38.17 34.53
C LEU A 325 19.48 -37.42 34.48
N LYS A 326 19.47 -36.14 34.88
CA LYS A 326 20.67 -35.30 35.03
C LYS A 326 21.09 -35.22 36.50
N GLN A 327 22.27 -34.65 36.76
CA GLN A 327 22.82 -34.53 38.13
C GLN A 327 21.92 -33.68 39.06
N ASP A 328 21.33 -32.62 38.52
CA ASP A 328 20.51 -31.65 39.26
C ASP A 328 19.07 -31.56 38.71
N GLY A 329 18.58 -32.57 37.97
CA GLY A 329 17.27 -32.49 37.34
C GLY A 329 16.87 -33.67 36.48
N ILE A 330 15.70 -33.57 35.87
CA ILE A 330 15.08 -34.56 34.98
C ILE A 330 14.60 -33.86 33.71
N GLU A 331 14.86 -34.46 32.56
CA GLU A 331 14.31 -34.02 31.27
C GLU A 331 13.39 -35.11 30.70
N MET A 332 12.22 -34.69 30.23
CA MET A 332 11.21 -35.54 29.62
C MET A 332 10.84 -34.98 28.24
N PHE A 333 10.37 -35.86 27.35
CA PHE A 333 9.93 -35.56 25.99
C PHE A 333 11.00 -34.78 25.21
N ASP A 334 12.22 -35.31 25.17
CA ASP A 334 13.36 -34.69 24.47
C ASP A 334 13.68 -33.24 24.91
N GLY A 335 13.37 -32.89 26.16
CA GLY A 335 13.66 -31.57 26.74
C GLY A 335 12.51 -30.57 26.66
N GLU A 336 11.32 -30.99 26.20
CA GLU A 336 10.11 -30.17 26.21
C GLU A 336 9.54 -30.00 27.64
N ILE A 337 9.95 -30.85 28.60
CA ILE A 337 9.67 -30.69 30.02
C ILE A 337 10.96 -30.91 30.83
N CYS A 338 11.33 -29.93 31.64
CA CYS A 338 12.53 -29.96 32.48
C CYS A 338 12.15 -29.70 33.94
N ILE A 339 12.64 -30.53 34.85
CA ILE A 339 12.51 -30.36 36.29
C ILE A 339 13.92 -30.15 36.84
N MET A 340 14.22 -28.98 37.40
CA MET A 340 15.57 -28.62 37.82
C MET A 340 15.63 -28.14 39.27
N ALA A 341 16.73 -28.43 39.97
CA ALA A 341 17.02 -27.83 41.27
C ALA A 341 17.35 -26.33 41.13
N LEU A 342 16.72 -25.48 41.93
CA LEU A 342 17.09 -24.07 41.99
C LEU A 342 18.30 -23.89 42.92
N ARG A 343 19.44 -23.46 42.37
CA ARG A 343 20.69 -23.24 43.14
C ARG A 343 20.57 -22.15 44.20
N ASN A 344 19.64 -21.20 44.02
CA ASN A 344 19.49 -20.02 44.86
C ASN A 344 18.44 -20.18 45.97
N LEU A 345 17.65 -21.26 45.94
CA LEU A 345 16.54 -21.51 46.87
C LEU A 345 16.63 -22.95 47.38
N GLU A 346 17.04 -23.13 48.63
CA GLU A 346 17.14 -24.46 49.23
C GLU A 346 15.80 -25.21 49.16
N ASN A 347 15.87 -26.48 48.74
CA ASN A 347 14.74 -27.39 48.64
C ASN A 347 13.59 -26.88 47.72
N SER A 348 13.92 -26.10 46.70
CA SER A 348 12.98 -25.68 45.66
C SER A 348 13.38 -26.27 44.31
N VAL A 349 12.39 -26.66 43.53
CA VAL A 349 12.54 -27.14 42.16
C VAL A 349 11.75 -26.25 41.22
N GLU A 350 12.28 -26.05 40.02
CA GLU A 350 11.62 -25.37 38.92
C GLU A 350 11.16 -26.40 37.91
N LEU A 351 9.86 -26.38 37.60
CA LEU A 351 9.27 -27.13 36.51
C LEU A 351 9.13 -26.17 35.32
N VAL A 352 9.81 -26.47 34.22
CA VAL A 352 9.74 -25.74 32.95
C VAL A 352 9.13 -26.67 31.91
N TRP A 353 8.17 -26.19 31.12
CA TRP A 353 7.59 -26.98 30.04
C TRP A 353 7.17 -26.11 28.87
N ASP A 354 7.22 -26.67 27.67
CA ASP A 354 6.76 -25.99 26.46
C ASP A 354 5.23 -25.99 26.37
N GLU A 355 4.64 -24.95 25.75
CA GLU A 355 3.18 -24.78 25.63
C GLU A 355 2.48 -26.02 25.04
N CYS A 356 3.14 -26.72 24.11
CA CYS A 356 2.64 -27.97 23.51
C CYS A 356 2.42 -29.09 24.55
N ARG A 357 3.07 -29.02 25.71
CA ARG A 357 2.97 -29.95 26.84
C ARG A 357 2.15 -29.42 28.01
N GLN A 358 1.45 -28.30 27.86
CA GLN A 358 0.52 -27.78 28.88
C GLN A 358 -0.45 -28.84 29.47
N PRO A 359 -1.00 -29.81 28.70
CA PRO A 359 -1.86 -30.84 29.28
C PRO A 359 -1.18 -31.74 30.32
N TRP A 360 0.15 -31.87 30.28
CA TRP A 360 0.93 -32.71 31.19
C TRP A 360 1.29 -32.00 32.50
N PHE A 361 1.19 -30.68 32.52
CA PHE A 361 1.57 -29.85 33.66
C PHE A 361 0.94 -30.33 34.96
N GLN A 362 -0.39 -30.53 35.00
CA GLN A 362 -1.08 -30.90 36.24
C GLN A 362 -0.63 -32.27 36.78
N THR A 363 -0.43 -33.23 35.88
CA THR A 363 0.03 -34.59 36.23
C THR A 363 1.43 -34.52 36.82
N ILE A 364 2.35 -33.84 36.15
CA ILE A 364 3.75 -33.76 36.57
C ILE A 364 3.89 -32.93 37.86
N TYR A 365 3.17 -31.81 37.94
CA TYR A 365 3.12 -30.98 39.13
C TYR A 365 2.62 -31.75 40.35
N GLN A 366 1.57 -32.56 40.19
CA GLN A 366 1.01 -33.36 41.28
C GLN A 366 2.00 -34.43 41.74
N THR A 367 2.64 -35.16 40.82
CA THR A 367 3.66 -36.16 41.16
C THR A 367 4.83 -35.51 41.90
N ILE A 368 5.32 -34.34 41.46
CA ILE A 368 6.37 -33.60 42.18
C ILE A 368 5.91 -33.22 43.59
N CYS A 369 4.67 -32.73 43.74
CA CYS A 369 4.10 -32.38 45.04
C CYS A 369 3.97 -33.59 45.97
N ASP A 370 3.59 -34.75 45.44
CA ASP A 370 3.44 -35.99 46.19
C ASP A 370 4.79 -36.56 46.63
N SER A 371 5.83 -36.46 45.80
CA SER A 371 7.21 -36.82 46.20
C SER A 371 7.81 -35.87 47.24
N ILE A 372 7.31 -34.62 47.30
CA ILE A 372 7.75 -33.59 48.27
C ILE A 372 7.02 -33.71 49.61
N ARG A 373 5.77 -34.21 49.63
CA ARG A 373 4.95 -34.36 50.84
C ARG A 373 5.23 -35.70 51.54
N PRO A 374 5.19 -35.77 52.89
CA PRO A 374 5.36 -37.04 53.58
C PRO A 374 4.24 -38.02 53.22
N ARG A 375 4.58 -39.21 52.71
CA ARG A 375 3.66 -40.35 52.66
C ARG A 375 3.20 -40.63 54.10
N THR A 376 1.97 -40.24 54.42
CA THR A 376 1.33 -40.70 55.65
C THR A 376 1.08 -42.19 55.47
N HIS A 377 1.87 -43.02 56.17
CA HIS A 377 1.59 -44.44 56.28
C HIS A 377 0.23 -44.62 56.95
N LEU A 378 -0.81 -44.87 56.15
CA LEU A 378 -2.02 -45.55 56.61
C LEU A 378 -1.65 -47.03 56.80
N ASN A 379 -1.11 -47.34 57.98
CA ASN A 379 -1.16 -48.69 58.54
C ASN A 379 -2.52 -48.84 59.25
N SER A 380 -3.49 -49.49 58.62
CA SER A 380 -4.44 -50.49 59.17
C SER A 380 -5.55 -50.80 58.18
#